data_AF-A0A7K7ISE2-F1
#
_entry.id   AF-A0A7K7ISE2-F1
#
_cell.length_a   1.000
_cell.length_b   1.000
_cell.length_c   1.000
_cell.angle_alpha   90.00
_cell.angle_beta   90.00
_cell.angle_gamma   90.00
#
_symmetry.space_group_name_H-M   'P 1'
#
loop_
_entity.id
_entity.type
_entity.pdbx_description
1 polymer ?
#
loop_
_entity_poly.entity_id
_entity_poly.type
_entity_poly.pdbx_seq_one_letter_code
_entity_poly.pdbx_strand_id
1 'polypeptide(L)'
;MNEVVETLRKIEEKYKLFQQQQFTFIRALERTREEAHDMIRPVSSIVQVQCYKDHHCYNSTDRRILNMFISICNELRCLCQRMETVHAGDSVTKGLLEKCKVLLNDSNDLTALRATYPHGVVNHLSLEEARHRYGGVVSVLPIVLDSMREWVTHSKLKVLYIVSPGCARCKKETPTSPEAPAALISTKNENTVKLQEKDFKKFMAANQRPQKKKAPWRPPGKHP
;
A
#
# COMPACT_ATOMS: atom_id res chain seq x y z
N MET A 1 5.19 -17.64 -13.16
CA MET A 1 5.54 -17.36 -11.75
C MET A 1 6.92 -16.71 -11.59
N ASN A 2 8.00 -17.27 -12.13
CA ASN A 2 9.36 -16.71 -11.98
C ASN A 2 9.48 -15.26 -12.48
N GLU A 3 8.87 -14.95 -13.61
CA GLU A 3 8.84 -13.58 -14.16
C GLU A 3 8.15 -12.57 -13.22
N VAL A 4 7.06 -12.98 -12.55
CA VAL A 4 6.35 -12.16 -11.54
C VAL A 4 7.27 -11.84 -10.38
N VAL A 5 7.98 -12.83 -9.85
CA VAL A 5 8.93 -12.67 -8.73
C VAL A 5 10.07 -11.73 -9.13
N GLU A 6 10.62 -11.92 -10.33
CA GLU A 6 11.76 -11.13 -10.81
C GLU A 6 11.38 -9.67 -11.07
N THR A 7 10.20 -9.41 -11.63
CA THR A 7 9.73 -8.02 -11.79
C THR A 7 9.39 -7.38 -10.45
N LEU A 8 8.79 -8.12 -9.51
CA LEU A 8 8.54 -7.59 -8.16
C LEU A 8 9.87 -7.15 -7.52
N ARG A 9 10.92 -7.97 -7.60
CA ARG A 9 12.26 -7.64 -7.11
C ARG A 9 12.81 -6.34 -7.73
N LYS A 10 12.69 -6.18 -9.06
CA LYS A 10 13.13 -4.94 -9.75
C LYS A 10 12.34 -3.70 -9.29
N ILE A 11 11.04 -3.84 -9.05
CA ILE A 11 10.22 -2.75 -8.53
C ILE A 11 10.62 -2.41 -7.09
N GLU A 12 10.91 -3.41 -6.25
CA GLU A 12 11.40 -3.20 -4.88
C GLU A 12 12.73 -2.45 -4.85
N GLU A 13 13.66 -2.75 -5.77
CA GLU A 13 14.92 -2.03 -5.90
C GLU A 13 14.71 -0.55 -6.27
N LYS A 14 13.80 -0.27 -7.22
CA LYS A 14 13.40 1.10 -7.56
C LYS A 14 12.72 1.81 -6.40
N TYR A 15 11.83 1.13 -5.69
CA TYR A 15 11.16 1.67 -4.51
C TYR A 15 12.16 1.98 -3.39
N LYS A 16 13.18 1.14 -3.18
CA LYS A 16 14.24 1.41 -2.20
C LYS A 16 14.99 2.71 -2.53
N LEU A 17 15.28 2.94 -3.81
CA LEU A 17 15.88 4.21 -4.27
C LEU A 17 14.94 5.40 -4.08
N PHE A 18 13.64 5.23 -4.33
CA PHE A 18 12.63 6.24 -4.08
C PHE A 18 12.52 6.57 -2.58
N GLN A 19 12.50 5.54 -1.73
CA GLN A 19 12.42 5.67 -0.27
C GLN A 19 13.59 6.48 0.30
N GLN A 20 14.80 6.29 -0.23
CA GLN A 20 15.97 7.11 0.14
C GLN A 20 15.79 8.60 -0.22
N GLN A 21 15.00 8.90 -1.25
CA GLN A 21 14.73 10.26 -1.74
C GLN A 21 13.34 10.77 -1.34
N GLN A 22 12.69 10.15 -0.36
CA GLN A 22 11.33 10.46 0.03
C GLN A 22 11.17 11.91 0.49
N PHE A 23 12.15 12.48 1.19
CA PHE A 23 12.14 13.90 1.55
C PHE A 23 12.18 14.82 0.32
N THR A 24 12.95 14.45 -0.71
CA THR A 24 12.96 15.17 -1.99
C THR A 24 11.59 15.12 -2.66
N PHE A 25 10.92 13.96 -2.61
CA PHE A 25 9.54 13.83 -3.13
C PHE A 25 8.56 14.74 -2.39
N ILE A 26 8.62 14.79 -1.06
CA ILE A 26 7.78 15.69 -0.25
C ILE A 26 8.03 17.16 -0.61
N ARG A 27 9.29 17.59 -0.70
CA ARG A 27 9.65 18.97 -1.06
C ARG A 27 9.27 19.33 -2.50
N ALA A 28 9.23 18.34 -3.40
CA ALA A 28 8.74 18.53 -4.76
C ALA A 28 7.21 18.73 -4.77
N LEU A 29 6.46 17.94 -4.00
CA LEU A 29 5.02 18.13 -3.83
C LEU A 29 4.68 19.48 -3.20
N GLU A 30 5.45 19.92 -2.22
CA GLU A 30 5.26 21.22 -1.58
C GLU A 30 5.40 22.38 -2.57
N ARG A 31 6.52 22.45 -3.29
CA ARG A 31 6.77 23.50 -4.28
C ARG A 31 5.75 23.49 -5.41
N THR A 32 5.45 22.32 -5.97
CA THR A 32 4.47 22.22 -7.07
C THR A 32 3.04 22.57 -6.65
N ARG A 33 2.69 22.38 -5.36
CA ARG A 33 1.41 22.84 -4.81
C ARG A 33 1.36 24.34 -4.58
N GLU A 34 2.47 24.92 -4.16
CA GLU A 34 2.61 26.38 -4.05
C GLU A 34 2.38 27.03 -5.41
N GLU A 35 3.05 26.54 -6.45
CA GLU A 35 2.85 26.96 -7.85
C GLU A 35 1.40 26.75 -8.34
N ALA A 36 0.77 25.65 -7.94
CA ALA A 36 -0.63 25.35 -8.27
C ALA A 36 -1.64 26.13 -7.42
N HIS A 37 -1.20 26.89 -6.42
CA HIS A 37 -2.04 27.56 -5.42
C HIS A 37 -2.97 26.59 -4.65
N ASP A 38 -2.60 25.31 -4.51
CA ASP A 38 -3.37 24.27 -3.78
C ASP A 38 -2.72 23.90 -2.44
N MET A 39 -2.48 24.91 -1.61
CA MET A 39 -1.86 24.72 -0.29
C MET A 39 -2.83 24.21 0.78
N ILE A 40 -4.15 24.32 0.58
CA ILE A 40 -5.13 24.01 1.62
C ILE A 40 -5.45 22.51 1.67
N ARG A 41 -5.59 21.87 0.51
CA ARG A 41 -6.07 20.48 0.42
C ARG A 41 -4.91 19.49 0.47
N PRO A 42 -5.11 18.30 1.06
CA PRO A 42 -4.13 17.23 0.96
C PRO A 42 -3.98 16.76 -0.49
N VAL A 43 -2.80 16.26 -0.81
CA VAL A 43 -2.61 15.47 -2.03
C VAL A 43 -3.24 14.10 -1.78
N SER A 44 -4.30 13.83 -2.53
CA SER A 44 -5.24 12.76 -2.28
C SER A 44 -5.23 11.68 -3.35
N SER A 45 -4.58 11.88 -4.50
CA SER A 45 -4.62 10.91 -5.60
C SER A 45 -3.35 10.93 -6.45
N ILE A 46 -3.13 9.85 -7.21
CA ILE A 46 -1.98 9.75 -8.13
C ILE A 46 -2.14 10.73 -9.29
N VAL A 47 -3.37 10.94 -9.78
CA VAL A 47 -3.66 11.91 -10.84
C VAL A 47 -3.33 13.34 -10.40
N GLN A 48 -3.51 13.70 -9.12
CA GLN A 48 -3.07 15.00 -8.61
C GLN A 48 -1.55 15.16 -8.68
N VAL A 49 -0.79 14.12 -8.30
CA VAL A 49 0.68 14.13 -8.43
C VAL A 49 1.10 14.30 -9.89
N GLN A 50 0.43 13.62 -10.82
CA GLN A 50 0.65 13.77 -12.26
C GLN A 50 0.34 15.21 -12.72
N CYS A 51 -0.80 15.78 -12.33
CA CYS A 51 -1.15 17.16 -12.68
C CYS A 51 -0.11 18.17 -12.20
N TYR A 52 0.36 18.05 -10.96
CA TYR A 52 1.42 18.89 -10.43
C TYR A 52 2.71 18.78 -11.22
N LYS A 53 3.10 17.56 -11.58
CA LYS A 53 4.29 17.31 -12.40
C LYS A 53 4.18 17.90 -13.81
N ASP A 54 3.01 17.81 -14.43
CA ASP A 54 2.85 18.20 -15.83
C ASP A 54 2.69 19.71 -15.98
N HIS A 55 1.96 20.37 -15.08
CA HIS A 55 1.54 21.76 -15.23
C HIS A 55 2.21 22.74 -14.26
N HIS A 56 2.78 22.27 -13.15
CA HIS A 56 3.26 23.13 -12.05
C HIS A 56 4.70 22.81 -11.61
N CYS A 57 5.44 22.00 -12.38
CA CYS A 57 6.78 21.56 -12.04
C CYS A 57 7.84 22.07 -13.04
N TYR A 58 8.58 23.11 -12.66
CA TYR A 58 9.62 23.70 -13.51
C TYR A 58 11.03 23.21 -13.16
N ASN A 59 11.21 22.62 -11.97
CA ASN A 59 12.50 22.09 -11.52
C ASN A 59 12.73 20.65 -12.03
N SER A 60 13.90 20.39 -12.60
CA SER A 60 14.23 19.06 -13.18
C SER A 60 14.40 17.96 -12.12
N THR A 61 14.95 18.28 -10.94
CA THR A 61 15.06 17.35 -9.81
C THR A 61 13.69 16.95 -9.29
N ASP A 62 12.77 17.91 -9.18
CA ASP A 62 11.39 17.67 -8.75
C ASP A 62 10.65 16.80 -9.76
N ARG A 63 10.75 17.16 -11.04
CA ARG A 63 10.16 16.39 -12.13
C ARG A 63 10.67 14.95 -12.12
N ARG A 64 11.97 14.74 -11.86
CA ARG A 64 12.57 13.41 -11.76
C ARG A 64 11.98 12.59 -10.62
N ILE A 65 11.86 13.14 -9.40
CA ILE A 65 11.36 12.37 -8.26
C ILE A 65 9.84 12.13 -8.35
N LEU A 66 9.06 13.08 -8.88
CA LEU A 66 7.64 12.90 -9.15
C LEU A 66 7.43 11.81 -10.22
N ASN A 67 8.22 11.84 -11.31
CA ASN A 67 8.21 10.78 -12.32
C ASN A 67 8.58 9.41 -11.74
N MET A 68 9.52 9.33 -10.80
CA MET A 68 9.89 8.07 -10.15
C MET A 68 8.71 7.46 -9.40
N PHE A 69 7.96 8.27 -8.64
CA PHE A 69 6.73 7.82 -7.97
C PHE A 69 5.70 7.28 -8.97
N ILE A 70 5.39 8.06 -10.01
CA ILE A 70 4.40 7.67 -11.04
C ILE A 70 4.84 6.40 -11.79
N SER A 71 6.12 6.28 -12.12
CA SER A 71 6.68 5.10 -12.78
C SER A 71 6.48 3.86 -11.93
N ILE A 72 6.78 3.92 -10.64
CA ILE A 72 6.58 2.78 -9.73
C ILE A 72 5.10 2.42 -9.66
N CYS A 73 4.18 3.39 -9.54
CA CYS A 73 2.73 3.12 -9.57
C CYS A 73 2.30 2.39 -10.86
N ASN A 74 2.81 2.81 -12.02
CA ASN A 74 2.51 2.17 -13.31
C ASN A 74 3.07 0.75 -13.39
N GLU A 75 4.33 0.56 -12.97
CA GLU A 75 4.96 -0.77 -12.94
C GLU A 75 4.21 -1.74 -12.02
N LEU A 76 3.73 -1.26 -10.87
CA LEU A 76 2.88 -2.03 -9.95
C LEU A 76 1.54 -2.41 -10.60
N ARG A 77 0.90 -1.51 -11.38
CA ARG A 77 -0.33 -1.85 -12.12
C ARG A 77 -0.10 -2.93 -13.16
N CYS A 78 0.95 -2.79 -13.95
CA CYS A 78 1.33 -3.81 -14.94
C CYS A 78 1.62 -5.15 -14.25
N LEU A 79 2.26 -5.13 -13.08
CA LEU A 79 2.50 -6.33 -12.30
C LEU A 79 1.20 -6.97 -11.81
N CYS A 80 0.21 -6.21 -11.35
CA CYS A 80 -1.13 -6.73 -11.01
C CYS A 80 -1.75 -7.50 -12.18
N GLN A 81 -1.77 -6.90 -13.37
CA GLN A 81 -2.34 -7.55 -14.56
C GLN A 81 -1.62 -8.87 -14.88
N ARG A 82 -0.29 -8.88 -14.75
CA ARG A 82 0.51 -10.07 -15.03
C ARG A 82 0.41 -11.15 -13.93
N MET A 83 0.06 -10.77 -12.71
CA MET A 83 -0.24 -11.73 -11.64
C MET A 83 -1.57 -12.46 -11.92
N GLU A 84 -2.57 -11.76 -12.48
CA GLU A 84 -3.85 -12.36 -12.87
C GLU A 84 -3.72 -13.38 -13.99
N THR A 85 -2.87 -13.12 -14.98
CA THR A 85 -2.65 -14.05 -16.10
C THR A 85 -1.95 -15.34 -15.66
N VAL A 86 -1.10 -15.27 -14.63
CA VAL A 86 -0.32 -16.41 -14.14
C VAL A 86 -1.11 -17.28 -13.17
N HIS A 87 -2.13 -16.75 -12.50
CA HIS A 87 -2.88 -17.49 -11.49
C HIS A 87 -4.36 -17.07 -11.50
N ALA A 88 -5.25 -18.01 -11.86
CA ALA A 88 -6.71 -17.82 -11.92
C ALA A 88 -7.36 -17.41 -10.59
N GLY A 89 -6.59 -17.47 -9.50
CA GLY A 89 -6.91 -16.82 -8.22
C GLY A 89 -7.85 -17.65 -7.34
N ASP A 90 -7.46 -17.84 -6.09
CA ASP A 90 -8.40 -18.14 -5.01
C ASP A 90 -9.00 -16.84 -4.43
N SER A 91 -9.90 -16.94 -3.46
CA SER A 91 -10.52 -15.77 -2.84
C SER A 91 -9.51 -14.81 -2.20
N VAL A 92 -8.41 -15.34 -1.63
CA VAL A 92 -7.37 -14.55 -0.94
C VAL A 92 -6.54 -13.76 -1.94
N THR A 93 -5.95 -14.44 -2.92
CA THR A 93 -5.13 -13.84 -3.98
C THR A 93 -5.91 -12.86 -4.84
N LYS A 94 -7.20 -13.14 -5.13
CA LYS A 94 -8.11 -12.18 -5.77
C LYS A 94 -8.33 -10.95 -4.89
N GLY A 95 -8.61 -11.13 -3.60
CA GLY A 95 -8.76 -10.02 -2.66
C GLY A 95 -7.54 -9.10 -2.57
N LEU A 96 -6.33 -9.69 -2.55
CA LEU A 96 -5.08 -8.95 -2.56
C LEU A 96 -4.90 -8.13 -3.86
N LEU A 97 -5.19 -8.72 -5.02
CA LEU A 97 -5.07 -8.03 -6.31
C LEU A 97 -6.10 -6.92 -6.47
N GLU A 98 -7.35 -7.15 -6.09
CA GLU A 98 -8.38 -6.11 -6.12
C GLU A 98 -8.04 -4.94 -5.20
N LYS A 99 -7.51 -5.22 -4.00
CA LYS A 99 -6.95 -4.19 -3.12
C LYS A 99 -5.86 -3.37 -3.82
N CYS A 100 -4.90 -4.01 -4.49
CA CYS A 100 -3.85 -3.30 -5.22
C CYS A 100 -4.41 -2.44 -6.36
N LYS A 101 -5.34 -2.96 -7.16
CA LYS A 101 -5.96 -2.22 -8.26
C LYS A 101 -6.72 -0.98 -7.78
N VAL A 102 -7.49 -1.10 -6.69
CA VAL A 102 -8.20 0.04 -6.10
C VAL A 102 -7.21 1.11 -5.64
N LEU A 103 -6.14 0.70 -4.93
CA LEU A 103 -5.13 1.63 -4.44
C LEU A 103 -4.34 2.32 -5.56
N LEU A 104 -4.06 1.60 -6.64
CA LEU A 104 -3.31 2.11 -7.78
C LEU A 104 -4.16 2.86 -8.81
N ASN A 105 -5.48 2.88 -8.69
CA ASN A 105 -6.35 3.67 -9.56
C ASN A 105 -5.99 5.16 -9.42
N ASP A 106 -5.75 5.82 -10.55
CA ASP A 106 -5.26 7.19 -10.60
C ASP A 106 -6.13 8.20 -9.83
N SER A 107 -7.44 7.99 -9.80
CA SER A 107 -8.43 8.88 -9.18
C SER A 107 -8.85 8.45 -7.77
N ASN A 108 -8.31 7.36 -7.23
CA ASN A 108 -8.68 6.89 -5.89
C ASN A 108 -8.30 7.90 -4.81
N ASP A 109 -9.19 8.10 -3.83
CA ASP A 109 -8.91 8.96 -2.68
C ASP A 109 -8.04 8.22 -1.65
N LEU A 110 -6.81 8.69 -1.53
CA LEU A 110 -5.77 8.19 -0.63
C LEU A 110 -5.70 9.00 0.67
N THR A 111 -6.54 10.02 0.87
CA THR A 111 -6.45 10.95 2.02
C THR A 111 -6.40 10.23 3.37
N ALA A 112 -7.18 9.14 3.52
CA ALA A 112 -7.24 8.34 4.74
C ALA A 112 -6.20 7.19 4.80
N LEU A 113 -5.46 6.94 3.72
CA LEU A 113 -4.55 5.79 3.61
C LEU A 113 -3.29 6.01 4.44
N ARG A 114 -2.99 5.14 5.40
CA ARG A 114 -1.76 5.22 6.19
C ARG A 114 -1.08 3.85 6.23
N ALA A 115 0.20 3.83 5.85
CA ALA A 115 1.04 2.66 6.00
C ALA A 115 1.41 2.50 7.47
N THR A 116 0.99 1.40 8.08
CA THR A 116 1.38 1.04 9.45
C THR A 116 2.73 0.30 9.42
N TYR A 117 3.44 0.24 10.56
CA TYR A 117 4.70 -0.47 10.76
C TYR A 117 4.80 -1.79 9.94
N PRO A 118 5.96 -2.12 9.31
CA PRO A 118 7.32 -1.60 9.53
C PRO A 118 7.72 -0.40 8.68
N HIS A 119 6.77 0.29 8.03
CA HIS A 119 7.06 1.44 7.16
C HIS A 119 7.42 2.73 7.93
N GLY A 120 8.36 2.62 8.88
CA GLY A 120 8.77 3.69 9.79
C GLY A 120 9.19 4.97 9.07
N VAL A 121 9.86 4.88 7.91
CA VAL A 121 10.27 6.04 7.11
C VAL A 121 9.06 6.87 6.63
N VAL A 122 7.91 6.23 6.40
CA VAL A 122 6.64 6.93 6.12
C VAL A 122 6.07 7.61 7.36
N ASN A 123 6.34 7.06 8.56
CA ASN A 123 5.93 7.58 9.87
C ASN A 123 6.90 8.59 10.50
N HIS A 124 8.11 8.76 9.96
CA HIS A 124 9.14 9.68 10.49
C HIS A 124 9.22 11.02 9.76
N LEU A 125 8.37 11.25 8.74
CA LEU A 125 8.16 12.59 8.21
C LEU A 125 7.56 13.47 9.33
N SER A 126 7.90 14.77 9.39
CA SER A 126 7.44 15.68 10.45
C SER A 126 5.93 15.52 10.72
N LEU A 127 5.63 15.36 12.01
CA LEU A 127 4.52 14.56 12.58
C LEU A 127 3.09 14.94 12.11
N GLU A 128 2.90 16.11 11.51
CA GLU A 128 1.59 16.60 11.10
C GLU A 128 1.48 16.92 9.62
N GLU A 129 2.45 17.60 9.02
CA GLU A 129 2.24 18.13 7.67
C GLU A 129 2.31 17.04 6.60
N ALA A 130 3.33 16.18 6.68
CA ALA A 130 3.37 14.98 5.86
C ALA A 130 2.27 13.99 6.23
N ARG A 131 1.93 13.85 7.52
CA ARG A 131 0.87 12.95 7.98
C ARG A 131 -0.51 13.37 7.48
N HIS A 132 -0.80 14.65 7.37
CA HIS A 132 -2.11 15.16 6.98
C HIS A 132 -2.21 15.50 5.49
N ARG A 133 -1.13 15.97 4.85
CA ARG A 133 -1.18 16.45 3.46
C ARG A 133 -0.64 15.49 2.43
N TYR A 134 0.32 14.63 2.77
CA TYR A 134 1.00 13.76 1.79
C TYR A 134 0.96 12.28 2.16
N GLY A 135 0.52 11.96 3.38
CA GLY A 135 0.65 10.63 3.98
C GLY A 135 -0.08 9.56 3.17
N GLY A 136 -1.19 9.91 2.55
CA GLY A 136 -1.93 9.03 1.64
C GLY A 136 -1.10 8.55 0.46
N VAL A 137 -0.61 9.51 -0.32
CA VAL A 137 0.21 9.27 -1.52
C VAL A 137 1.48 8.51 -1.17
N VAL A 138 2.17 8.89 -0.09
CA VAL A 138 3.39 8.22 0.34
C VAL A 138 3.13 6.78 0.79
N SER A 139 1.96 6.51 1.40
CA SER A 139 1.60 5.20 1.92
C SER A 139 1.21 4.19 0.84
N VAL A 140 0.87 4.64 -0.39
CA VAL A 140 0.35 3.74 -1.43
C VAL A 140 1.38 2.68 -1.84
N LEU A 141 2.63 3.08 -2.06
CA LEU A 141 3.70 2.20 -2.52
C LEU A 141 4.01 1.07 -1.54
N PRO A 142 4.31 1.32 -0.26
CA PRO A 142 4.62 0.24 0.67
C PRO A 142 3.45 -0.73 0.88
N ILE A 143 2.20 -0.23 0.94
CA ILE A 143 1.02 -1.09 1.14
C ILE A 143 0.80 -2.02 -0.05
N VAL A 144 0.96 -1.51 -1.28
CA VAL A 144 0.83 -2.31 -2.49
C VAL A 144 1.95 -3.35 -2.58
N LEU A 145 3.20 -2.96 -2.28
CA LEU A 145 4.34 -3.87 -2.28
C LEU A 145 4.17 -5.03 -1.29
N ASP A 146 3.68 -4.75 -0.08
CA ASP A 146 3.39 -5.78 0.92
C ASP A 146 2.30 -6.74 0.41
N SER A 147 1.22 -6.19 -0.16
CA SER A 147 0.12 -7.00 -0.70
C SER A 147 0.57 -7.91 -1.86
N MET A 148 1.50 -7.43 -2.70
CA MET A 148 2.10 -8.25 -3.76
C MET A 148 3.07 -9.31 -3.24
N ARG A 149 3.84 -9.01 -2.20
CA ARG A 149 4.71 -9.98 -1.51
C ARG A 149 3.88 -11.11 -0.88
N GLU A 150 2.78 -10.72 -0.23
CA GLU A 150 1.82 -11.65 0.36
C GLU A 150 1.20 -12.55 -0.72
N TRP A 151 0.78 -11.96 -1.85
CA TRP A 151 0.27 -12.73 -2.99
C TRP A 151 1.29 -13.74 -3.51
N VAL A 152 2.57 -13.35 -3.67
CA VAL A 152 3.63 -14.26 -4.14
C VAL A 152 3.83 -15.41 -3.16
N THR A 153 3.77 -15.11 -1.86
CA THR A 153 3.91 -16.11 -0.79
C THR A 153 2.78 -17.13 -0.83
N HIS A 154 1.53 -16.65 -0.90
CA HIS A 154 0.35 -17.53 -1.01
C HIS A 154 0.36 -18.37 -2.29
N SER A 155 0.75 -17.77 -3.41
CA SER A 155 0.79 -18.46 -4.70
C SER A 155 1.87 -19.54 -4.72
N LYS A 156 3.06 -19.31 -4.14
CA LYS A 156 4.13 -20.31 -4.03
C LYS A 156 3.77 -21.47 -3.10
N LEU A 157 3.19 -21.17 -1.94
CA LEU A 157 2.73 -22.20 -1.00
C LEU A 157 1.72 -23.16 -1.64
N LYS A 158 0.82 -22.63 -2.48
CA LYS A 158 -0.15 -23.46 -3.19
C LYS A 158 0.45 -24.27 -4.32
N VAL A 159 1.40 -23.71 -5.08
CA VAL A 159 2.12 -24.50 -6.10
C VAL A 159 2.82 -25.69 -5.44
N LEU A 160 3.43 -25.52 -4.26
CA LEU A 160 4.05 -26.61 -3.52
C LEU A 160 3.03 -27.67 -3.03
N TYR A 161 1.87 -27.24 -2.55
CA TYR A 161 0.82 -28.16 -2.08
C TYR A 161 0.17 -28.95 -3.23
N ILE A 162 -0.06 -28.31 -4.39
CA ILE A 162 -0.62 -28.96 -5.58
C ILE A 162 0.38 -29.95 -6.20
N VAL A 163 1.69 -29.67 -6.11
CA VAL A 163 2.76 -30.56 -6.60
C VAL A 163 3.04 -31.73 -5.63
N SER A 164 2.41 -31.78 -4.46
CA SER A 164 2.42 -32.96 -3.57
C SER A 164 1.07 -33.71 -3.53
N PRO A 165 0.63 -34.36 -4.62
CA PRO A 165 -0.44 -35.34 -4.53
C PRO A 165 0.16 -36.70 -4.12
N GLY A 166 0.45 -36.90 -2.84
CA GLY A 166 0.97 -38.19 -2.40
C GLY A 166 1.42 -38.31 -0.96
N CYS A 167 0.48 -38.24 -0.01
CA CYS A 167 0.50 -39.16 1.14
C CYS A 167 -0.87 -39.16 1.83
N ALA A 168 -1.79 -39.98 1.31
CA ALA A 168 -2.91 -40.42 2.11
C ALA A 168 -2.40 -41.50 3.06
N ARG A 169 -2.77 -41.36 4.34
CA ARG A 169 -2.79 -42.37 5.42
C ARG A 169 -1.59 -42.38 6.37
N CYS A 170 -1.74 -41.65 7.49
CA CYS A 170 -1.26 -42.14 8.78
C CYS A 170 -2.41 -42.19 9.78
N LYS A 171 -2.60 -43.38 10.33
CA LYS A 171 -3.58 -43.72 11.37
C LYS A 171 -3.21 -43.00 12.67
N LYS A 172 -4.24 -42.73 13.47
CA LYS A 172 -4.16 -42.28 14.87
C LYS A 172 -3.24 -43.19 15.68
N GLU A 173 -2.36 -42.61 16.48
CA GLU A 173 -2.02 -43.05 17.83
C GLU A 173 -1.18 -41.97 18.54
N THR A 174 -1.49 -41.73 19.80
CA THR A 174 -0.77 -40.89 20.79
C THR A 174 -0.68 -41.73 22.08
N PRO A 175 0.11 -41.37 23.12
CA PRO A 175 1.29 -40.51 23.22
C PRO A 175 2.44 -41.11 24.10
N THR A 176 3.72 -40.77 23.86
CA THR A 176 4.75 -40.76 24.92
C THR A 176 5.82 -39.68 24.66
N SER A 177 5.97 -38.75 25.62
CA SER A 177 7.06 -37.77 25.80
C SER A 177 8.04 -38.35 26.86
N PRO A 178 9.33 -37.96 27.02
CA PRO A 178 10.00 -36.65 26.80
C PRO A 178 11.24 -36.76 25.88
N GLU A 179 11.87 -35.72 25.33
CA GLU A 179 12.49 -34.56 25.98
C GLU A 179 12.95 -33.53 24.89
N ALA A 180 12.99 -32.25 25.25
CA ALA A 180 13.20 -31.11 24.34
C ALA A 180 14.69 -30.87 23.97
N PRO A 181 14.94 -30.15 22.86
CA PRO A 181 15.57 -28.84 23.04
C PRO A 181 14.84 -27.70 22.31
N ALA A 182 14.91 -26.54 22.96
CA ALA A 182 14.26 -25.29 22.60
C ALA A 182 14.64 -24.79 21.19
N ALA A 183 13.63 -24.52 20.37
CA ALA A 183 13.72 -23.63 19.22
C ALA A 183 12.62 -22.57 19.33
N LEU A 184 13.05 -21.32 19.46
CA LEU A 184 12.21 -20.12 19.50
C LEU A 184 11.35 -20.02 18.23
N ILE A 185 10.06 -20.34 18.35
CA ILE A 185 9.05 -20.02 17.32
C ILE A 185 8.68 -18.55 17.47
N SER A 186 9.03 -17.76 16.45
CA SER A 186 8.62 -16.37 16.30
C SER A 186 7.13 -16.27 16.00
N THR A 187 6.32 -16.15 17.05
CA THR A 187 4.89 -15.85 17.02
C THR A 187 4.67 -14.33 16.88
N LYS A 188 4.92 -13.74 15.70
CA LYS A 188 4.67 -12.29 15.49
C LYS A 188 3.90 -11.88 14.24
N ASN A 189 3.51 -12.79 13.33
CA ASN A 189 2.91 -12.37 12.05
C ASN A 189 1.37 -12.32 12.01
N GLU A 190 0.64 -13.15 12.75
CA GLU A 190 -0.83 -13.18 12.61
C GLU A 190 -1.54 -11.91 13.12
N ASN A 191 -1.06 -11.34 14.23
CA ASN A 191 -1.65 -10.13 14.80
C ASN A 191 -1.40 -8.90 13.91
N THR A 192 -0.30 -8.91 13.16
CA THR A 192 0.14 -7.83 12.28
C THR A 192 -0.68 -7.78 11.00
N VAL A 193 -0.90 -8.94 10.37
CA VAL A 193 -1.77 -9.07 9.17
C VAL A 193 -3.21 -8.64 9.51
N LYS A 194 -3.73 -9.08 10.67
CA LYS A 194 -5.07 -8.71 11.14
C LYS A 194 -5.23 -7.21 11.39
N LEU A 195 -4.18 -6.50 11.81
CA LEU A 195 -4.23 -5.05 12.05
C LEU A 195 -4.30 -4.27 10.74
N GLN A 196 -3.43 -4.60 9.77
CA GLN A 196 -3.45 -3.99 8.44
C GLN A 196 -4.76 -4.26 7.68
N GLU A 197 -5.32 -5.46 7.81
CA GLU A 197 -6.59 -5.81 7.19
C GLU A 197 -7.76 -5.03 7.80
N LYS A 198 -7.76 -4.79 9.11
CA LYS A 198 -8.76 -3.95 9.79
C LYS A 198 -8.68 -2.49 9.35
N ASP A 199 -7.48 -1.92 9.27
CA ASP A 199 -7.28 -0.55 8.81
C ASP A 199 -7.69 -0.37 7.34
N PHE A 200 -7.39 -1.38 6.51
CA PHE A 200 -7.84 -1.39 5.12
C PHE A 200 -9.36 -1.54 4.99
N LYS A 201 -10.01 -2.41 5.77
CA LYS A 201 -11.47 -2.52 5.81
C LYS A 201 -12.11 -1.21 6.25
N LYS A 202 -11.51 -0.51 7.22
CA LYS A 202 -11.96 0.83 7.66
C LYS A 202 -11.79 1.87 6.55
N PHE A 203 -10.68 1.83 5.80
CA PHE A 203 -10.45 2.67 4.62
C PHE A 203 -11.50 2.41 3.52
N MET A 204 -11.73 1.15 3.15
CA MET A 204 -12.75 0.79 2.16
C MET A 204 -14.16 1.21 2.59
N ALA A 205 -14.49 1.05 3.87
CA ALA A 205 -15.77 1.50 4.43
C ALA A 205 -15.91 3.04 4.44
N ALA A 206 -14.80 3.79 4.52
CA ALA A 206 -14.82 5.25 4.41
C ALA A 206 -15.06 5.71 2.96
N ASN A 207 -14.44 5.05 1.98
CA ASN A 207 -14.62 5.36 0.55
C ASN A 207 -16.00 4.96 -0.01
N GLN A 208 -16.72 4.04 0.64
CA GLN A 208 -18.09 3.66 0.23
C GLN A 208 -19.19 4.54 0.85
N ARG A 209 -18.87 5.41 1.80
CA ARG A 209 -19.87 6.28 2.43
C ARG A 209 -20.18 7.47 1.51
N PRO A 210 -21.45 7.73 1.16
CA PRO A 210 -21.82 8.99 0.51
C PRO A 210 -21.39 10.15 1.40
N GLN A 211 -20.71 11.14 0.82
CA GLN A 211 -20.38 12.41 1.48
C GLN A 211 -21.64 12.95 2.16
N LYS A 212 -21.69 12.90 3.51
CA LYS A 212 -22.78 13.48 4.27
C LYS A 212 -22.81 14.97 3.95
N LYS A 213 -23.88 15.45 3.31
CA LYS A 213 -24.14 16.88 3.09
C LYS A 213 -24.01 17.58 4.44
N LYS A 214 -23.03 18.47 4.59
CA LYS A 214 -22.85 19.27 5.81
C LYS A 214 -24.13 20.06 6.03
N ALA A 215 -24.68 19.98 7.24
CA ALA A 215 -25.81 20.82 7.63
C ALA A 215 -25.41 22.30 7.59
N PRO A 216 -26.29 23.22 7.18
CA PRO A 216 -26.02 24.65 7.16
C PRO A 216 -25.67 25.15 8.56
N TRP A 217 -24.63 25.97 8.67
CA TRP A 217 -24.16 26.55 9.92
C TRP A 217 -25.23 27.46 10.54
N ARG A 218 -25.47 27.36 11.85
CA ARG A 218 -26.34 28.29 12.61
C ARG A 218 -25.51 29.09 13.62
N PRO A 219 -25.71 30.41 13.72
CA PRO A 219 -25.01 31.22 14.70
C PRO A 219 -25.47 30.92 16.14
N PRO A 220 -24.60 31.07 17.14
CA PRO A 220 -24.98 30.92 18.55
C PRO A 220 -25.93 32.04 18.97
N GLY A 221 -27.09 31.68 19.51
CA GLY A 221 -28.02 32.64 20.11
C GLY A 221 -27.44 33.23 21.39
N LYS A 222 -27.60 34.55 21.58
CA LYS A 222 -27.31 35.23 22.85
C LYS A 222 -28.31 34.72 23.90
N HIS A 223 -27.79 34.14 24.98
CA HIS A 223 -28.61 33.85 26.15
C HIS A 223 -28.92 35.15 26.91
N PRO A 224 -30.14 35.30 27.47
CA PRO A 224 -30.54 36.47 28.25
C PRO A 224 -29.81 36.57 29.59
#